data_AF-A0A1H8G8I0-F1
#
_entry.id   AF-A0A1H8G8I0-F1
#
_cell.length_a   1.000
_cell.length_b   1.000
_cell.length_c   1.000
_cell.angle_alpha   90.00
_cell.angle_beta   90.00
_cell.angle_gamma   90.00
#
_symmetry.space_group_name_H-M   'P 1'
#
loop_
_entity.id
_entity.type
_entity.pdbx_description
1 polymer ?
#
loop_
_entity_poly.entity_id
_entity_poly.type
_entity_poly.pdbx_seq_one_letter_code
_entity_poly.pdbx_strand_id
1 'polypeptide(L)'
;MSYVDYSYERGLFRNRNFRECYNSLSKFEDRNAEWYYMRGVSAMNLGYYDEGEDYIKRAKFMDPENMEYKAAFDQYINYRNGYNNRADNYNYNRNNLDNGCCCCCGDDCCGTCCQLYVCDSCCECMGGDLIPCC
;
A
#
# COMPACT_ATOMS: atom_id res chain seq x y z
N MET A 1 -33.00 -11.79 0.73
CA MET A 1 -31.64 -11.24 0.68
C MET A 1 -31.40 -10.57 2.02
N SER A 2 -30.55 -11.14 2.87
CA SER A 2 -30.10 -10.44 4.08
C SER A 2 -29.18 -9.31 3.63
N TYR A 3 -29.56 -8.06 3.86
CA TYR A 3 -28.68 -6.93 3.61
C TYR A 3 -27.76 -6.82 4.83
N VAL A 4 -26.46 -7.10 4.63
CA VAL A 4 -25.47 -6.90 5.67
C VAL A 4 -25.16 -5.41 5.75
N ASP A 5 -25.43 -4.80 6.91
CA ASP A 5 -25.13 -3.39 7.13
C ASP A 5 -23.67 -3.23 7.57
N TYR A 6 -22.88 -2.50 6.76
CA TYR A 6 -21.50 -2.13 7.04
C TYR A 6 -21.35 -0.65 7.40
N SER A 7 -22.42 0.03 7.82
CA SER A 7 -22.42 1.46 8.13
C SER A 7 -21.32 1.86 9.13
N TYR A 8 -21.12 1.05 10.17
CA TYR A 8 -20.07 1.26 11.18
C TYR A 8 -18.66 1.07 10.60
N GLU A 9 -18.43 -0.03 9.88
CA GLU A 9 -17.16 -0.36 9.23
C GLU A 9 -16.78 0.68 8.19
N ARG A 10 -17.77 1.19 7.43
CA ARG A 10 -17.57 2.30 6.49
C ARG A 10 -17.18 3.59 7.18
N GLY A 11 -17.68 3.84 8.38
CA GLY A 11 -17.22 4.94 9.23
C GLY A 11 -15.73 4.80 9.59
N LEU A 12 -15.33 3.62 10.09
CA LEU A 12 -13.92 3.33 10.40
C LEU A 12 -13.01 3.44 9.17
N PHE A 13 -13.48 2.91 8.04
CA PHE A 13 -12.79 2.95 6.76
C PHE A 13 -12.54 4.38 6.27
N ARG A 14 -13.58 5.23 6.30
CA ARG A 14 -13.47 6.65 5.92
C ARG A 14 -12.54 7.42 6.84
N ASN A 15 -12.51 7.07 8.12
CA ASN A 15 -11.61 7.66 9.12
C ASN A 15 -10.18 7.12 9.04
N ARG A 16 -9.86 6.27 8.05
CA ARG A 16 -8.56 5.59 7.89
C ARG A 16 -8.16 4.73 9.09
N ASN A 17 -9.12 4.34 9.93
CA ASN A 17 -8.88 3.39 11.01
C ASN A 17 -8.95 1.96 10.47
N PHE A 18 -7.98 1.60 9.63
CA PHE A 18 -7.94 0.33 8.92
C PHE A 18 -7.75 -0.87 9.85
N ARG A 19 -7.05 -0.69 10.98
CA ARG A 19 -6.86 -1.74 11.98
C ARG A 19 -8.20 -2.18 12.58
N GLU A 20 -8.97 -1.24 13.11
CA GLU A 20 -10.26 -1.55 13.72
C GLU A 20 -11.28 -1.99 12.66
N CYS A 21 -11.25 -1.39 11.46
CA CYS A 21 -12.08 -1.83 10.34
C CYS A 21 -11.83 -3.31 10.00
N TYR A 22 -10.55 -3.70 9.84
CA TYR A 22 -10.15 -5.07 9.52
C TYR A 22 -10.58 -6.07 10.60
N ASN A 23 -10.44 -5.70 11.87
CA ASN A 23 -10.85 -6.51 13.01
C ASN A 23 -12.38 -6.60 13.13
N SER A 24 -13.12 -5.50 12.96
CA SER A 24 -14.59 -5.53 13.01
C SER A 24 -15.16 -6.41 11.90
N LEU A 25 -14.57 -6.33 10.70
CA LEU A 25 -14.95 -7.15 9.56
C LEU A 25 -14.79 -8.66 9.82
N SER A 26 -13.97 -9.11 10.78
CA SER A 26 -13.84 -10.55 11.06
C SER A 26 -15.06 -11.17 11.72
N LYS A 27 -15.99 -10.35 12.22
CA LYS A 27 -17.22 -10.79 12.87
C LYS A 27 -18.32 -11.18 11.88
N PHE A 28 -18.17 -10.79 10.62
CA PHE A 28 -19.16 -11.09 9.58
C PHE A 28 -18.82 -12.42 8.90
N GLU A 29 -19.80 -13.32 8.89
CA GLU A 29 -19.69 -14.62 8.21
C GLU A 29 -20.02 -14.51 6.73
N ASP A 30 -21.05 -13.73 6.39
CA ASP A 30 -21.40 -13.41 5.00
C ASP A 30 -20.42 -12.39 4.42
N ARG A 31 -19.68 -12.82 3.40
CA ARG A 31 -18.65 -12.02 2.73
C ARG A 31 -19.14 -11.61 1.34
N ASN A 32 -19.69 -10.40 1.26
CA ASN A 32 -20.12 -9.80 0.00
C ASN A 32 -19.00 -8.95 -0.63
N ALA A 33 -19.28 -8.31 -1.77
CA ALA A 33 -18.28 -7.55 -2.53
C ALA A 33 -17.71 -6.38 -1.72
N GLU A 34 -18.58 -5.71 -0.96
CA GLU A 34 -18.20 -4.61 -0.08
C GLU A 34 -17.28 -5.05 1.06
N TRP A 35 -17.53 -6.22 1.66
CA TRP A 35 -16.66 -6.81 2.66
C TRP A 35 -15.26 -7.03 2.10
N TYR A 36 -15.15 -7.69 0.95
CA TYR A 36 -13.85 -7.96 0.31
C TYR A 36 -13.12 -6.68 -0.06
N TYR A 37 -13.86 -5.67 -0.50
CA TYR A 37 -13.29 -4.36 -0.81
C TYR A 37 -12.68 -3.69 0.43
N MET A 38 -13.47 -3.50 1.50
CA MET A 38 -12.97 -2.86 2.72
C MET A 38 -11.87 -3.68 3.40
N ARG A 39 -12.01 -5.00 3.43
CA ARG A 39 -11.01 -5.94 3.97
C ARG A 39 -9.70 -5.84 3.21
N GLY A 40 -9.77 -5.82 1.88
CA GLY A 40 -8.60 -5.75 0.99
C GLY A 40 -7.84 -4.45 1.14
N VAL A 41 -8.54 -3.31 1.09
CA VAL A 41 -7.89 -2.00 1.24
C VAL A 41 -7.32 -1.85 2.65
N SER A 42 -8.04 -2.30 3.69
CA SER A 42 -7.52 -2.25 5.06
C SER A 42 -6.30 -3.16 5.24
N ALA A 43 -6.31 -4.37 4.68
CA ALA A 43 -5.19 -5.30 4.71
C ALA A 43 -3.92 -4.69 4.08
N MET A 44 -4.05 -4.06 2.91
CA MET A 44 -2.93 -3.39 2.24
C MET A 44 -2.35 -2.24 3.07
N ASN A 45 -3.21 -1.44 3.73
CA ASN A 45 -2.75 -0.37 4.61
C ASN A 45 -2.07 -0.89 5.90
N LEU A 46 -2.35 -2.14 6.29
CA LEU A 46 -1.70 -2.82 7.41
C LEU A 46 -0.42 -3.58 6.99
N GLY A 47 -0.08 -3.60 5.70
CA GLY A 47 1.09 -4.31 5.16
C GLY A 47 0.83 -5.75 4.72
N TYR A 48 -0.41 -6.24 4.79
CA TYR A 48 -0.80 -7.56 4.29
C TYR A 48 -1.13 -7.50 2.79
N TYR A 49 -0.10 -7.31 1.96
CA TYR A 49 -0.28 -7.05 0.53
C TYR A 49 -0.81 -8.27 -0.25
N ASP A 50 -0.34 -9.48 0.07
CA ASP A 50 -0.75 -10.71 -0.62
C ASP A 50 -2.24 -11.00 -0.41
N GLU A 51 -2.69 -10.99 0.85
CA GLU A 51 -4.11 -11.15 1.18
C GLU A 51 -4.97 -10.01 0.62
N GLY A 52 -4.45 -8.77 0.73
CA GLY A 52 -5.12 -7.59 0.21
C GLY A 52 -5.40 -7.71 -1.29
N GLU A 53 -4.42 -8.15 -2.07
CA GLU A 53 -4.55 -8.35 -3.52
C GLU A 53 -5.69 -9.30 -3.86
N ASP A 54 -5.72 -10.45 -3.19
CA ASP A 54 -6.76 -11.46 -3.42
C ASP A 54 -8.15 -10.93 -3.07
N TYR A 55 -8.28 -10.18 -1.97
CA TYR A 55 -9.55 -9.58 -1.57
C TYR A 55 -10.04 -8.53 -2.58
N ILE A 56 -9.18 -7.61 -3.05
CA ILE A 56 -9.60 -6.59 -4.04
C ILE A 56 -9.96 -7.22 -5.37
N LYS A 57 -9.22 -8.25 -5.82
CA LYS A 57 -9.58 -9.01 -7.02
C LYS A 57 -10.96 -9.65 -6.90
N ARG A 58 -11.25 -10.29 -5.75
CA ARG A 58 -12.58 -10.88 -5.49
C ARG A 58 -13.67 -9.83 -5.45
N ALA A 59 -13.45 -8.68 -4.82
CA ALA A 59 -14.42 -7.59 -4.79
C ALA A 59 -14.80 -7.13 -6.21
N LYS A 60 -13.81 -6.89 -7.07
CA LYS A 60 -14.03 -6.52 -8.49
C LYS A 60 -14.71 -7.62 -9.30
N PHE A 61 -14.40 -8.89 -9.03
CA PHE A 61 -15.02 -10.01 -9.73
C PHE A 61 -16.49 -10.19 -9.35
N MET A 62 -16.83 -9.97 -8.08
CA MET A 62 -18.20 -10.12 -7.60
C MET A 62 -19.11 -8.95 -7.98
N ASP A 63 -18.56 -7.76 -8.12
CA ASP A 63 -19.29 -6.58 -8.59
C ASP A 63 -18.44 -5.76 -9.58
N PRO A 64 -18.39 -6.18 -10.85
CA PRO A 64 -17.55 -5.55 -11.87
C PRO A 64 -18.08 -4.20 -12.36
N GLU A 65 -19.37 -3.91 -12.14
CA GLU A 65 -20.00 -2.65 -12.53
C GLU A 65 -19.71 -1.53 -11.51
N ASN A 66 -19.28 -1.91 -10.30
CA ASN A 66 -18.94 -0.96 -9.25
C ASN A 66 -17.63 -0.23 -9.53
N MET A 67 -17.77 1.06 -9.86
CA MET A 67 -16.64 1.94 -10.15
C MET A 67 -15.71 2.14 -8.96
N GLU A 68 -16.21 2.06 -7.72
CA GLU A 68 -15.38 2.21 -6.52
C GLU A 68 -14.34 1.06 -6.43
N TYR A 69 -14.79 -0.17 -6.66
CA TYR A 69 -13.92 -1.35 -6.57
C TYR A 69 -12.92 -1.39 -7.71
N LYS A 70 -13.35 -0.97 -8.90
CA LYS A 70 -12.48 -0.82 -10.06
C LYS A 70 -11.37 0.22 -9.79
N ALA A 71 -11.75 1.41 -9.31
CA ALA A 71 -10.80 2.47 -9.01
C ALA A 71 -9.77 2.04 -7.95
N ALA A 72 -10.21 1.33 -6.91
CA ALA A 72 -9.31 0.83 -5.87
C ALA A 72 -8.36 -0.26 -6.38
N PHE A 73 -8.84 -1.17 -7.23
CA PHE A 73 -7.97 -2.16 -7.89
C PHE A 73 -6.92 -1.50 -8.79
N ASP A 74 -7.33 -0.49 -9.57
CA ASP A 74 -6.42 0.23 -10.45
C ASP A 74 -5.37 1.03 -9.64
N GLN A 75 -5.77 1.66 -8.53
CA GLN A 75 -4.84 2.31 -7.59
C GLN A 75 -3.82 1.31 -7.01
N TYR A 76 -4.28 0.13 -6.61
CA TYR A 76 -3.40 -0.94 -6.12
C TYR A 76 -2.40 -1.40 -7.18
N ILE A 77 -2.85 -1.67 -8.42
CA ILE A 77 -1.96 -2.06 -9.52
C ILE A 77 -0.88 -1.01 -9.76
N ASN A 78 -1.26 0.27 -9.76
CA ASN A 78 -0.31 1.37 -9.96
C ASN A 78 0.73 1.43 -8.84
N TYR A 79 0.31 1.26 -7.57
CA TYR A 79 1.22 1.21 -6.43
C TYR A 79 2.21 0.04 -6.54
N ARG A 80 1.71 -1.16 -6.87
CA ARG A 80 2.52 -2.37 -7.04
C ARG A 80 3.53 -2.23 -8.19
N ASN A 81 3.10 -1.74 -9.34
CA ASN A 81 3.97 -1.56 -10.51
C ASN A 81 5.06 -0.51 -10.23
N GLY A 82 4.75 0.54 -9.48
CA GLY A 82 5.74 1.53 -9.04
C GLY A 82 6.80 0.92 -8.11
N TYR A 83 6.40 0.02 -7.21
CA TYR A 83 7.33 -0.70 -6.32
C TYR A 83 8.25 -1.64 -7.11
N ASN A 84 7.68 -2.45 -8.02
CA ASN A 84 8.44 -3.37 -8.86
C ASN A 84 9.43 -2.63 -9.77
N ASN A 85 9.02 -1.55 -10.43
CA ASN A 85 9.92 -0.74 -11.26
C ASN A 85 11.10 -0.15 -10.47
N ARG A 86 10.88 0.25 -9.21
CA ARG A 86 11.97 0.72 -8.33
C ARG A 86 12.89 -0.43 -7.94
N ALA A 87 12.35 -1.57 -7.52
CA ALA A 87 13.12 -2.75 -7.16
C ALA A 87 13.93 -3.30 -8.35
N ASP A 88 13.36 -3.29 -9.55
CA ASP A 88 14.02 -3.68 -10.79
C ASP A 88 15.10 -2.68 -11.17
N ASN A 89 14.87 -1.37 -11.04
CA ASN A 89 15.90 -0.36 -11.28
C ASN A 89 17.09 -0.50 -10.30
N TYR A 90 16.83 -0.80 -9.02
CA TYR A 90 17.87 -1.11 -8.03
C TYR A 90 18.67 -2.39 -8.38
N ASN A 91 18.02 -3.43 -8.91
CA ASN A 91 18.70 -4.67 -9.33
C ASN A 91 19.43 -4.53 -10.67
N TYR A 92 18.92 -3.74 -11.61
CA TYR A 92 19.56 -3.47 -12.89
C TYR A 92 20.86 -2.66 -12.67
N ASN A 93 20.84 -1.68 -11.75
CA ASN A 93 22.05 -0.94 -11.35
C ASN A 93 23.09 -1.81 -10.63
N ARG A 94 22.70 -2.93 -10.03
CA ARG A 94 23.65 -3.84 -9.37
C ARG A 94 24.46 -4.69 -10.36
N ASN A 95 23.92 -4.94 -11.55
CA ASN A 95 24.58 -5.69 -12.61
C ASN A 95 25.46 -4.80 -13.52
N ASN A 96 25.37 -3.48 -13.39
CA ASN A 96 26.23 -2.51 -14.07
C ASN A 96 27.36 -1.95 -13.16
N LEU A 97 27.67 -2.64 -12.06
CA LEU A 97 28.82 -2.35 -11.18
C LEU A 97 30.19 -2.65 -11.81
N ASP A 98 30.28 -2.69 -13.15
CA ASP A 98 31.54 -2.59 -13.87
C ASP A 98 31.74 -1.20 -14.51
N ASN A 99 30.73 -0.32 -14.56
CA ASN A 99 30.96 1.08 -14.95
C ASN A 99 29.77 2.01 -14.68
N GLY A 100 30.01 3.06 -13.88
CA GLY A 100 29.34 4.35 -14.07
C GLY A 100 28.22 4.70 -13.11
N CYS A 101 28.61 5.20 -11.93
CA CYS A 101 28.17 6.48 -11.34
C CYS A 101 26.79 7.07 -11.72
N CYS A 102 25.98 7.36 -10.70
CA CYS A 102 24.71 8.10 -10.78
C CYS A 102 24.88 9.57 -11.20
N CYS A 103 24.07 10.04 -12.17
CA CYS A 103 24.15 11.35 -12.82
C CYS A 103 23.72 12.60 -12.00
N CYS A 104 23.62 12.57 -10.66
CA CYS A 104 23.12 13.74 -9.93
C CYS A 104 24.03 14.32 -8.84
N CYS A 105 25.05 13.62 -8.34
CA CYS A 105 25.93 14.15 -7.30
C CYS A 105 27.33 13.57 -7.45
N GLY A 106 28.32 14.40 -7.77
CA GLY A 106 29.72 14.01 -7.74
C GLY A 106 30.16 13.66 -6.32
N ASP A 107 30.89 12.55 -6.24
CA ASP A 107 31.77 12.07 -5.17
C ASP A 107 31.20 11.89 -3.73
N ASP A 108 31.31 10.63 -3.27
CA ASP A 108 31.37 10.16 -1.87
C ASP A 108 30.19 10.43 -0.92
N CYS A 109 28.94 10.23 -1.37
CA CYS A 109 27.78 10.25 -0.46
C CYS A 109 26.85 9.02 -0.53
N CYS A 110 27.32 7.89 -1.08
CA CYS A 110 26.42 6.80 -1.51
C CYS A 110 26.18 5.68 -0.47
N GLY A 111 26.82 5.70 0.70
CA GLY A 111 26.57 4.70 1.74
C GLY A 111 25.41 5.09 2.65
N THR A 112 25.54 6.27 3.29
CA THR A 112 24.73 6.63 4.45
C THR A 112 23.64 7.65 4.12
N CYS A 113 23.89 8.61 3.23
CA CYS A 113 22.92 9.68 2.92
C CYS A 113 21.73 9.20 2.07
N CYS A 114 21.93 8.28 1.11
CA CYS A 114 20.80 7.70 0.38
C CYS A 114 19.95 6.78 1.25
N GLN A 115 20.56 6.03 2.18
CA GLN A 115 19.81 5.27 3.18
C GLN A 115 19.06 6.20 4.14
N LEU A 116 19.69 7.29 4.58
CA LEU A 116 19.06 8.29 5.45
C LEU A 116 17.93 9.04 4.75
N TYR A 117 18.03 9.40 3.46
CA TYR A 117 16.96 10.08 2.72
C TYR A 117 15.72 9.18 2.49
N VAL A 118 15.94 7.89 2.25
CA VAL A 118 14.84 6.91 2.17
C VAL A 118 14.25 6.65 3.57
N CYS A 119 15.06 6.65 4.62
CA CYS A 119 14.58 6.64 6.00
C CYS A 119 13.81 7.93 6.37
N ASP A 120 14.25 9.11 5.91
CA ASP A 120 13.59 10.40 6.14
C ASP A 120 12.22 10.43 5.45
N SER A 121 12.17 9.93 4.20
CA SER A 121 10.92 9.83 3.43
C SER A 121 9.95 8.78 3.98
N CYS A 122 10.46 7.73 4.65
CA CYS A 122 9.63 6.75 5.36
C CYS A 122 9.15 7.26 6.73
N CYS A 123 9.84 8.23 7.33
CA CYS A 123 9.48 8.82 8.62
C CYS A 123 8.39 9.90 8.52
N GLU A 124 8.28 10.58 7.38
CA GLU A 124 7.25 11.61 7.13
C GLU A 124 5.81 11.06 7.01
N CYS A 125 5.62 9.73 6.98
CA CYS A 125 4.30 9.09 7.05
C CYS A 125 3.98 8.46 8.42
N MET A 126 4.92 8.43 9.38
CA MET A 126 4.70 7.86 10.73
C MET A 126 5.50 8.58 11.83
N GLY A 127 5.43 9.92 11.85
CA GLY A 127 5.73 10.78 13.00
C GLY A 127 6.71 10.23 14.05
N GLY A 128 8.01 10.45 13.82
CA GLY A 128 9.06 10.13 14.77
C GLY A 128 10.31 10.98 14.52
N ASP A 129 10.47 12.04 15.30
CA ASP A 129 11.67 12.87 15.33
C ASP A 129 12.87 12.06 15.86
N LEU A 130 13.88 11.86 15.02
CA LEU A 130 15.22 11.44 15.48
C LEU A 130 16.30 12.47 15.15
N ILE A 131 16.01 13.51 14.38
CA ILE A 131 16.89 14.68 14.21
C ILE A 131 16.03 15.95 14.09
N PRO A 132 16.11 16.92 15.03
CA PRO A 132 15.47 18.21 14.87
C PRO A 132 16.15 18.98 13.73
N CYS A 133 15.38 19.32 12.70
CA CYS A 133 15.84 20.16 11.62
C CYS A 133 16.04 21.61 12.10
N CYS A 134 17.27 22.11 12.01
CA CYS A 134 17.64 23.52 12.17
C CYS A 134 17.76 24.22 10.81
#